data_AF-A0A3C0DP31-F1
#
_entry.id   AF-A0A3C0DP31-F1
#
_cell.length_a   1.000
_cell.length_b   1.000
_cell.length_c   1.000
_cell.angle_alpha   90.00
_cell.angle_beta   90.00
_cell.angle_gamma   90.00
#
_symmetry.space_group_name_H-M   'P 1'
#
loop_
_entity.id
_entity.type
_entity.pdbx_description
1 polymer ?
#
loop_
_entity_poly.entity_id
_entity_poly.type
_entity_poly.pdbx_seq_one_letter_code
_entity_poly.pdbx_strand_id
1 'polypeptide(L)' 'VATPAVRNLIREGKTHQIYSLLQTGSKLGMQSLDASLRDLYARRIISLQEALMRASDPEEFKRLACV' A
#
# COMPACT_ATOMS: atom_id res chain seq x y z
N VAL A 1 14.05 5.77 -2.19
CA VAL A 1 15.09 5.02 -2.95
C VAL A 1 14.41 3.95 -3.78
N ALA A 2 14.57 3.93 -5.11
CA ALA A 2 14.05 2.82 -5.92
C ALA A 2 14.95 1.59 -5.75
N THR A 3 14.37 0.43 -5.48
CA THR A 3 15.13 -0.82 -5.32
C THR A 3 15.55 -1.37 -6.68
N PRO A 4 16.65 -2.16 -6.76
CA PRO A 4 17.06 -2.83 -8.00
C PRO A 4 15.95 -3.67 -8.63
N ALA A 5 15.13 -4.35 -7.82
CA ALA A 5 14.01 -5.17 -8.27
C ALA A 5 12.94 -4.34 -9.01
N VAL A 6 12.53 -3.20 -8.45
CA VAL A 6 11.55 -2.30 -9.09
C VAL A 6 12.11 -1.74 -10.40
N ARG A 7 13.39 -1.36 -10.43
CA ARG A 7 14.05 -0.90 -11.68
C ARG A 7 14.06 -1.98 -12.75
N ASN A 8 14.25 -3.25 -12.38
CA ASN A 8 14.25 -4.35 -13.34
C ASN A 8 12.84 -4.60 -13.91
N LEU A 9 11.82 -4.62 -13.06
CA LEU A 9 10.43 -4.78 -13.50
C LEU A 9 9.95 -3.67 -14.42
N ILE A 10 10.40 -2.43 -14.21
CA ILE A 10 10.10 -1.31 -15.11
C ILE A 10 10.72 -1.54 -16.49
N ARG A 11 11.98 -1.99 -16.57
CA ARG A 11 12.64 -2.29 -17.85
C ARG A 11 11.99 -3.45 -18.59
N GLU A 12 11.52 -4.45 -17.85
CA GLU A 12 10.83 -5.63 -18.41
C GLU A 12 9.35 -5.38 -18.74
N GLY A 13 8.81 -4.19 -18.44
CA GLY A 13 7.38 -3.88 -18.64
C GLY A 13 6.43 -4.62 -17.70
N LYS A 14 6.95 -5.32 -16.68
CA LYS A 14 6.18 -6.10 -15.70
C LYS A 14 5.69 -5.24 -14.53
N THR A 15 5.05 -4.13 -14.85
CA THR A 15 4.62 -3.13 -13.85
C THR A 15 3.61 -3.66 -12.84
N HIS A 16 2.78 -4.63 -13.21
CA HIS A 16 1.83 -5.29 -12.30
C HIS A 16 2.52 -5.98 -11.10
N GLN A 17 3.73 -6.50 -11.28
CA GLN A 17 4.48 -7.17 -10.20
C GLN A 17 5.03 -6.18 -9.16
N ILE A 18 5.09 -4.89 -9.50
CA ILE A 18 5.55 -3.83 -8.59
C ILE A 18 4.62 -3.74 -7.38
N TYR A 19 3.32 -4.02 -7.54
CA TYR A 19 2.36 -4.00 -6.44
C TYR A 19 2.68 -5.05 -5.36
N SER A 20 3.05 -6.27 -5.79
CA SER A 20 3.46 -7.34 -4.88
C SER A 20 4.77 -7.02 -4.15
N LEU A 21 5.72 -6.39 -4.84
CA LEU A 21 6.94 -5.87 -4.20
C LEU A 21 6.65 -4.73 -3.23
N LEU A 22 5.67 -3.86 -3.51
CA LEU A 22 5.24 -2.79 -2.62
C LEU A 22 4.66 -3.32 -1.31
N GLN A 23 3.85 -4.38 -1.39
CA GLN A 23 3.27 -5.03 -0.20
C GLN A 23 4.34 -5.73 0.66
N THR A 24 5.27 -6.45 0.04
CA THR A 24 6.31 -7.22 0.75
C THR A 24 7.54 -6.38 1.14
N GLY A 25 7.73 -5.23 0.47
CA GLY A 25 8.89 -4.36 0.60
C GLY A 25 8.88 -3.41 1.80
N SER A 26 8.00 -3.62 2.79
CA SER A 26 7.92 -2.76 3.99
C SER A 26 9.28 -2.58 4.69
N LYS A 27 10.12 -3.62 4.74
CA LYS A 27 11.48 -3.55 5.32
C LYS A 27 12.42 -2.60 4.58
N LEU A 28 12.14 -2.33 3.30
CA LEU A 28 12.92 -1.43 2.45
C LEU A 28 12.31 -0.02 2.41
N GLY A 29 11.33 0.26 3.28
CA GLY A 29 10.61 1.53 3.32
C GLY A 29 9.57 1.66 2.21
N MET A 30 9.16 0.57 1.56
CA MET A 30 8.02 0.61 0.65
C MET A 30 6.72 0.67 1.44
N GLN A 31 5.76 1.44 0.95
CA GLN A 31 4.48 1.63 1.60
C GLN A 31 3.38 1.66 0.54
N SER A 32 2.40 0.77 0.65
CA SER A 32 1.19 0.83 -0.16
C SER A 32 0.25 1.93 0.35
N LEU A 33 -0.68 2.37 -0.50
CA LEU A 33 -1.70 3.33 -0.11
C LEU A 33 -2.51 2.82 1.09
N ASP A 34 -2.96 1.57 1.03
CA ASP A 34 -3.74 0.96 2.11
C ASP A 34 -2.96 0.89 3.44
N ALA A 35 -1.66 0.59 3.39
CA ALA A 35 -0.81 0.59 4.58
C ALA A 35 -0.66 1.99 5.19
N SER A 36 -0.59 3.03 4.36
CA SER A 36 -0.57 4.43 4.79
C SER A 36 -1.90 4.87 5.39
N LEU A 37 -3.01 4.58 4.71
CA LEU A 37 -4.35 4.87 5.21
C LEU A 37 -4.63 4.17 6.55
N ARG A 38 -4.15 2.93 6.72
CA ARG A 38 -4.28 2.19 7.99
C ARG A 38 -3.50 2.87 9.12
N ASP A 39 -2.27 3.33 8.85
CA ASP A 39 -1.47 4.06 9.84
C ASP A 39 -2.11 5.41 10.22
N LEU A 40 -2.62 6.15 9.24
CA LEU A 40 -3.37 7.39 9.48
C LEU A 40 -4.64 7.15 10.30
N TYR A 41 -5.38 6.08 10.01
CA TYR A 41 -6.56 5.68 10.78
C TYR A 41 -6.20 5.26 12.21
N ALA A 42 -5.14 4.45 12.38
CA ALA A 42 -4.66 4.03 13.70
C ALA A 42 -4.22 5.22 14.57
N ARG A 43 -3.66 6.26 13.95
CA ARG A 43 -3.29 7.53 14.60
C ARG A 43 -4.49 8.48 14.80
N ARG A 44 -5.70 8.07 14.39
CA ARG A 44 -6.93 8.88 14.41
C ARG A 44 -6.83 10.21 13.68
N ILE A 45 -5.98 10.28 12.65
CA ILE A 45 -5.82 11.46 11.80
C ILE A 45 -6.96 11.55 10.79
N ILE A 46 -7.46 10.40 10.33
CA ILE A 46 -8.56 10.30 9.37
C ILE A 46 -9.69 9.42 9.91
N SER A 47 -10.90 9.65 9.43
CA SER A 47 -12.04 8.79 9.73
C SER A 47 -12.03 7.51 8.89
N LEU A 48 -12.69 6.45 9.37
CA LEU A 48 -12.83 5.19 8.62
C LEU A 48 -13.50 5.43 7.25
N GLN A 49 -14.50 6.31 7.19
CA GLN A 49 -15.17 6.67 5.94
C GLN A 49 -14.22 7.32 4.92
N GLU A 50 -13.41 8.29 5.35
CA GLU A 50 -12.43 8.93 4.46
C GLU A 50 -11.38 7.93 3.96
N ALA A 51 -10.95 7.02 4.83
CA ALA A 51 -10.03 5.97 4.45
C ALA A 51 -10.65 5.03 3.40
N LEU A 52 -11.91 4.59 3.59
CA LEU A 52 -12.62 3.73 2.66
C LEU A 52 -12.90 4.39 1.30
N MET A 53 -13.17 5.70 1.27
CA MET A 53 -13.36 6.45 0.01
C MET A 53 -12.06 6.58 -0.81
N ARG A 54 -10.90 6.48 -0.15
CA ARG A 54 -9.58 6.67 -0.77
C ARG A 54 -8.83 5.34 -0.99
N ALA A 55 -9.24 4.27 -0.34
CA ALA A 55 -8.62 2.95 -0.43
C ALA A 55 -8.70 2.41 -1.86
N SER A 56 -7.68 1.65 -2.27
CA SER A 56 -7.69 0.99 -3.58
C SER A 56 -8.73 -0.12 -3.66
N ASP A 57 -8.93 -0.85 -2.56
CA ASP A 57 -10.00 -1.81 -2.37
C ASP A 57 -10.65 -1.58 -1.00
N PRO A 58 -11.87 -1.00 -0.94
CA PRO A 58 -12.55 -0.70 0.30
C PRO A 58 -12.84 -1.93 1.17
N GLU A 59 -13.13 -3.08 0.55
CA GLU A 59 -13.43 -4.32 1.28
C GLU A 59 -12.17 -4.90 1.90
N GLU A 60 -11.06 -4.90 1.14
CA GLU A 60 -9.75 -5.32 1.64
C GLU A 60 -9.25 -4.40 2.76
N PHE A 61 -9.42 -3.07 2.59
CA PHE A 61 -9.06 -2.10 3.61
C PHE A 61 -9.88 -2.28 4.89
N LYS A 62 -11.18 -2.55 4.77
CA LYS A 62 -12.07 -2.80 5.91
C LYS A 62 -11.62 -4.04 6.69
N ARG A 63 -11.16 -5.10 6.01
CA ARG A 63 -10.53 -6.26 6.66
C ARG A 63 -9.25 -5.88 7.40
N LEU A 64 -8.38 -5.09 6.78
CA LEU A 64 -7.10 -4.66 7.36
C LEU A 64 -7.24 -3.68 8.53
N ALA A 65 -8.31 -2.87 8.56
CA ALA A 65 -8.57 -1.88 9.60
C ALA A 65 -9.36 -2.43 10.81
N CYS A 66 -10.02 -3.58 10.66
CA CYS A 66 -10.87 -4.21 11.69
C CYS A 66 -10.12 -5.23 12.58
N VAL A 67 -8.81 -5.44 12.36
CA VAL A 67 -7.94 -6.31 13.17
C VAL A 67 -7.14 -5.48 14.15
#